data_AF-A0A832XYU8-F1
#
_entry.id   AF-A0A832XYU8-F1
#
_cell.length_a   1.000
_cell.length_b   1.000
_cell.length_c   1.000
_cell.angle_alpha   90.00
_cell.angle_beta   90.00
_cell.angle_gamma   90.00
#
_symmetry.space_group_name_H-M   'P 1'
#
loop_
_entity.id
_entity.type
_entity.pdbx_description
1 polymer ?
#
loop_
_entity_poly.entity_id
_entity_poly.type
_entity_poly.pdbx_seq_one_letter_code
_entity_poly.pdbx_strand_id
1 'polypeptide(L)' 'MSKYKRGAVGGTFDILHMGHKHLLETTFQISDEVIIGVSSDNF' A
#
# COMPACT_ATOMS: atom_id res chain seq x y z
N MET A 1 -7.28 -14.68 10.63
CA MET A 1 -7.66 -13.26 10.82
C MET A 1 -6.35 -12.48 10.90
N SER A 2 -6.19 -11.44 10.08
CA SER A 2 -4.93 -10.69 10.06
C SER A 2 -4.76 -9.85 11.34
N LYS A 3 -3.58 -9.25 11.51
CA LYS A 3 -3.24 -8.46 12.72
C LYS A 3 -4.07 -7.18 12.83
N TYR A 4 -4.42 -6.58 11.71
CA TYR A 4 -5.12 -5.30 11.65
C TYR A 4 -6.40 -5.43 10.83
N LYS A 5 -7.48 -4.79 11.29
CA LYS A 5 -8.74 -4.74 10.51
C LYS A 5 -8.59 -3.97 9.20
N ARG A 6 -7.72 -2.95 9.18
CA ARG A 6 -7.46 -2.11 8.01
C ARG A 6 -6.02 -1.59 8.01
N GLY A 7 -5.36 -1.65 6.87
CA GLY A 7 -4.05 -1.05 6.60
C GLY A 7 -4.17 0.03 5.54
N ALA A 8 -3.30 1.03 5.59
CA ALA A 8 -3.26 2.09 4.58
C ALA A 8 -1.82 2.43 4.22
N VAL A 9 -1.55 2.58 2.93
CA VAL A 9 -0.28 3.07 2.39
C VAL A 9 -0.55 4.11 1.31
N GLY A 10 0.39 5.02 1.09
CA GLY A 10 0.26 6.05 0.06
C GLY A 10 1.60 6.37 -0.59
N GLY A 11 1.56 6.76 -1.85
CA GLY A 11 2.73 7.16 -2.62
C GLY A 11 2.38 7.54 -4.04
N THR A 12 3.37 8.04 -4.77
CA THR A 12 3.26 8.23 -6.23
C THR A 12 3.19 6.88 -6.94
N PHE A 13 3.91 5.88 -6.41
CA PHE A 13 4.10 4.59 -7.04
C PHE A 13 4.60 4.69 -8.49
N ASP A 14 5.31 5.78 -8.82
CA ASP A 14 5.88 6.00 -10.13
C ASP A 14 6.96 4.95 -10.42
N ILE A 15 6.71 4.15 -11.47
CA ILE A 15 7.41 2.90 -11.80
C ILE A 15 7.52 1.93 -10.60
N LEU A 16 6.70 0.88 -10.61
CA LEU A 16 6.73 -0.14 -9.54
C LEU A 16 8.05 -0.92 -9.50
N HIS A 17 8.87 -0.63 -8.49
CA HIS A 17 10.09 -1.37 -8.17
C HIS A 17 9.93 -2.21 -6.89
N MET A 18 11.00 -2.93 -6.51
CA MET A 18 10.96 -3.90 -5.40
C MET A 18 10.57 -3.31 -4.05
N GLY A 19 10.86 -2.02 -3.82
CA GLY A 19 10.47 -1.33 -2.58
C GLY A 19 8.95 -1.20 -2.45
N HIS A 20 8.29 -0.77 -3.53
CA HIS A 20 6.82 -0.71 -3.58
C HIS A 20 6.19 -2.08 -3.38
N LYS A 21 6.74 -3.12 -4.04
CA LYS A 21 6.25 -4.49 -3.89
C LYS A 21 6.33 -4.95 -2.43
N HIS A 22 7.49 -4.77 -1.80
CA HIS A 22 7.68 -5.17 -0.41
C HIS A 22 6.74 -4.43 0.55
N LEU A 23 6.53 -3.12 0.33
CA LEU A 23 5.60 -2.30 1.11
C LEU A 23 4.15 -2.82 0.97
N LEU A 24 3.71 -3.07 -0.25
CA LEU A 24 2.36 -3.57 -0.53
C LEU A 24 2.16 -4.99 0.02
N GLU A 25 3.10 -5.90 -0.22
CA GLU A 25 3.08 -7.27 0.29
C GLU A 25 2.97 -7.31 1.81
N THR A 26 3.78 -6.52 2.50
CA THR A 26 3.74 -6.43 3.97
C THR A 26 2.37 -5.93 4.44
N THR A 27 1.80 -4.94 3.77
CA THR A 27 0.50 -4.36 4.13
C THR A 27 -0.64 -5.36 3.93
N PHE A 28 -0.61 -6.12 2.82
CA PHE A 28 -1.57 -7.20 2.54
C PHE A 28 -1.45 -8.36 3.54
N GLN A 29 -0.24 -8.69 3.99
CA GLN A 29 -0.01 -9.79 4.95
C GLN A 29 -0.59 -9.48 6.34
N ILE A 30 -0.57 -8.21 6.76
CA ILE A 30 -0.92 -7.84 8.13
C ILE A 30 -2.36 -7.28 8.27
N SER A 31 -3.09 -7.07 7.17
CA SER A 31 -4.39 -6.37 7.19
C SER A 31 -5.53 -7.14 6.51
N ASP A 32 -6.74 -7.08 7.07
CA ASP A 32 -7.94 -7.70 6.50
C ASP A 32 -8.44 -6.90 5.28
N GLU A 33 -8.28 -5.58 5.32
CA GLU A 33 -8.59 -4.63 4.24
C GLU A 33 -7.40 -3.69 4.04
N VAL A 34 -7.09 -3.34 2.79
CA VAL A 34 -5.98 -2.42 2.47
C VAL A 34 -6.48 -1.26 1.60
N ILE A 35 -6.16 -0.04 2.03
CA ILE A 35 -6.37 1.19 1.27
C ILE A 35 -5.03 1.64 0.68
N ILE A 36 -5.02 1.92 -0.62
CA ILE A 36 -3.83 2.40 -1.33
C ILE A 36 -4.14 3.78 -1.91
N GLY A 37 -3.50 4.80 -1.37
CA GLY A 37 -3.57 6.17 -1.90
C GLY A 37 -2.53 6.37 -3.00
N VAL A 38 -2.96 6.66 -4.22
CA VAL A 38 -2.07 7.01 -5.34
C VAL A 38 -2.17 8.51 -5.56
N SER A 39 -1.05 9.23 -5.47
CA SER A 39 -1.03 10.67 -5.72
C SER A 39 -1.17 10.96 -7.22
N SER A 40 -1.89 12.02 -7.55
CA SER A 40 -1.93 12.60 -8.89
C SER A 40 -0.84 13.64 -9.05
N ASP A 41 -0.39 13.88 -10.29
CA ASP A 41 0.48 15.01 -10.63
C ASP A 41 -0.30 16.34 -10.70
N ASN A 42 -1.64 16.29 -10.68
CA ASN A 42 -2.51 17.46 -10.67
C ASN A 42 -2.76 17.95 -9.24
N PHE A 43 -2.64 19.27 -9.03
CA PHE A 43 -2.92 20.00 -7.79
C PHE A 43 -4.24 20.75 -7.85
#